data_AF-A0A3D4LQK0-F1
#
_entry.id   AF-A0A3D4LQK0-F1
#
_cell.length_a   1.000
_cell.length_b   1.000
_cell.length_c   1.000
_cell.angle_alpha   90.00
_cell.angle_beta   90.00
_cell.angle_gamma   90.00
#
_symmetry.space_group_name_H-M   'P 1'
#
loop_
_entity.id
_entity.type
_entity.pdbx_description
1 polymer ?
#
loop_
_entity_poly.entity_id
_entity_poly.type
_entity_poly.pdbx_seq_one_letter_code
_entity_poly.pdbx_strand_id
1 'polypeptide(L)'
;MYVKMTAGSGVASFIFEKENRSTAKERINYQKKGKVINMKINRLRTAFAAVLFGLVLILGGQSAKAETKDVSGTARYDHAFQVLELVNQERAKVGAEPLEMDEELLSAAMLRAAETVVNFNHTRPNGERCFTASSKMSGENIAMGGNVLCGTPAQVMELWMHSSGHKANILNTGFKSIGVGCIVTSSGTYWVQCFGRGTTQSVTQPDNKKVTYQVALDTSSKTTLVGDTSGGIESTPTATPAPSTEEVPDTGNFHWSVGIFKHIFTVTWNKPGSIKGCQIQISNKKNFKQKQTFSPKQSQTKQVIRKYKGKKLKAGKDYFIRVRAYTVSNGKKVYGQWTRLRCLA
;
A
#
# COMPACT_ATOMS: atom_id res chain seq x y z
N MET A 1 -2.49 45.28 14.06
CA MET A 1 -3.10 44.04 13.55
C MET A 1 -3.02 43.06 14.70
N TYR A 2 -4.14 42.62 15.27
CA TYR A 2 -4.13 41.71 16.43
C TYR A 2 -4.69 40.36 16.01
N VAL A 3 -3.99 39.30 16.42
CA VAL A 3 -4.39 37.90 16.19
C VAL A 3 -5.16 37.44 17.41
N LYS A 4 -6.41 37.02 17.23
CA LYS A 4 -7.20 36.39 18.30
C LYS A 4 -6.95 34.88 18.24
N MET A 5 -6.30 34.34 19.26
CA MET A 5 -6.15 32.89 19.42
C MET A 5 -7.19 32.40 20.43
N THR A 6 -8.04 31.49 20.01
CA THR A 6 -8.91 30.72 20.92
C THR A 6 -8.55 29.25 20.78
N ALA A 7 -8.05 28.65 21.86
CA ALA A 7 -7.80 27.24 21.95
C ALA A 7 -9.12 26.52 22.30
N GLY A 8 -9.64 25.75 21.35
CA GLY A 8 -10.74 24.82 21.51
C GLY A 8 -10.41 23.55 20.73
N SER A 9 -10.72 22.40 21.31
CA SER A 9 -10.30 21.06 20.90
C SER A 9 -10.37 20.80 19.38
N GLY A 10 -9.21 20.70 18.74
CA GLY A 10 -8.95 19.68 17.72
C GLY A 10 -9.05 20.06 16.25
N VAL A 11 -9.46 21.27 15.85
CA VAL A 11 -9.40 21.69 14.44
C VAL A 11 -9.25 23.21 14.32
N ALA A 12 -8.11 23.69 13.81
CA ALA A 12 -7.91 25.12 13.54
C ALA A 12 -8.48 25.46 12.15
N SER A 13 -9.58 26.21 12.12
CA SER A 13 -10.07 26.84 10.90
C SER A 13 -9.69 28.32 10.91
N PHE A 14 -9.04 28.79 9.84
CA PHE A 14 -8.65 30.19 9.67
C PHE A 14 -9.77 30.93 8.93
N ILE A 15 -10.48 31.82 9.62
CA ILE A 15 -11.43 32.74 8.98
C ILE A 15 -10.80 34.14 9.01
N PHE A 16 -10.52 34.70 7.83
CA PHE A 16 -10.10 36.09 7.69
C PHE A 16 -11.34 36.96 7.52
N GLU A 17 -11.76 37.62 8.59
CA GLU A 17 -12.86 38.58 8.53
C GLU A 17 -12.32 40.00 8.78
N LYS A 18 -12.60 40.92 7.86
CA LYS A 18 -12.12 42.30 7.90
C LYS A 18 -13.11 43.14 8.71
N GLU A 19 -12.97 43.18 10.04
CA GLU A 19 -13.81 44.05 10.87
C GLU A 19 -13.37 45.52 10.79
N ASN A 20 -14.36 46.41 10.71
CA ASN A 20 -14.19 47.85 10.50
C ASN A 20 -13.71 48.56 11.78
N ARG A 21 -12.86 49.59 11.64
CA ARG A 21 -12.11 50.26 12.74
C ARG A 21 -12.99 50.89 13.84
N SER A 22 -14.28 51.08 13.60
CA SER A 22 -15.20 51.74 14.54
C SER A 22 -15.61 50.84 15.71
N THR A 23 -15.88 49.56 15.47
CA THR A 23 -16.36 48.61 16.52
C THR A 23 -15.25 48.18 17.48
N ALA A 24 -13.98 48.24 17.05
CA ALA A 24 -12.82 47.92 17.88
C ALA A 24 -12.58 48.92 19.02
N LYS A 25 -12.96 50.21 18.84
CA LYS A 25 -12.77 51.24 19.88
C LYS A 25 -13.78 51.14 21.02
N GLU A 26 -15.00 50.67 20.76
CA GLU A 26 -16.02 50.49 21.81
C GLU A 26 -15.69 49.36 22.79
N ARG A 27 -15.14 48.23 22.31
CA ARG A 27 -14.78 47.09 23.18
C ARG A 27 -13.61 47.36 24.12
N ILE A 28 -12.65 48.21 23.72
CA ILE A 28 -11.52 48.59 24.57
C ILE A 28 -11.98 49.50 25.73
N ASN A 29 -13.00 50.34 25.52
CA ASN A 29 -13.54 51.21 26.57
C ASN A 29 -14.41 50.47 27.59
N TYR A 30 -15.04 49.34 27.23
CA TYR A 30 -15.90 48.58 28.15
C TYR A 30 -15.12 47.74 29.19
N GLN A 31 -13.86 47.39 28.92
CA GLN A 31 -13.00 46.65 29.86
C GLN A 31 -12.29 47.55 30.88
N LYS A 32 -12.37 48.89 30.74
CA LYS A 32 -11.69 49.87 31.60
C LYS A 32 -12.60 50.43 32.71
N LYS A 33 -13.43 49.59 33.33
CA LYS A 33 -14.24 49.91 34.53
C LYS A 33 -13.99 48.94 35.70
N GLY A 34 -12.73 48.68 36.00
CA GLY A 34 -12.33 47.91 37.21
C GLY A 34 -10.96 48.33 37.73
N LYS A 35 -10.96 49.09 38.83
CA LYS A 35 -9.87 49.39 39.78
C LYS A 35 -8.50 49.82 39.20
N VAL A 36 -8.22 51.12 39.32
CA VAL A 36 -6.89 51.73 39.19
C VAL A 36 -6.12 51.54 40.50
N ILE A 37 -4.98 50.84 40.46
CA ILE A 37 -3.95 50.91 41.52
C ILE A 37 -2.82 51.79 40.96
N ASN A 38 -2.65 52.97 41.54
CA ASN A 38 -1.58 53.90 41.17
C ASN A 38 -0.27 53.48 41.84
N MET A 39 0.78 53.20 41.07
CA MET A 39 2.15 53.19 41.59
C MET A 39 3.08 53.92 40.62
N LYS A 40 3.75 54.96 41.14
CA LYS A 40 4.63 55.89 40.41
C LYS A 40 5.82 55.15 39.78
N ILE A 41 5.94 55.25 38.46
CA ILE A 41 7.09 54.78 37.68
C ILE A 41 8.24 55.77 37.88
N ASN A 42 9.27 55.35 38.62
CA ASN A 42 10.67 55.77 38.41
C ASN A 42 11.57 55.01 39.38
N ARG A 43 11.92 53.76 39.01
CA ARG A 43 13.11 52.98 39.43
C ARG A 43 12.91 51.51 39.04
N LEU A 44 13.09 51.17 37.76
CA LEU A 44 13.33 49.77 37.35
C LEU A 44 14.00 49.71 35.97
N ARG A 45 15.12 50.41 35.79
CA ARG A 45 15.98 50.28 34.59
C ARG A 45 17.14 49.30 34.76
N THR A 46 17.20 48.52 35.85
CA THR A 46 18.40 47.72 36.17
C THR A 46 18.09 46.37 36.81
N ALA A 47 17.01 45.68 36.41
CA ALA A 47 16.76 44.31 36.89
C ALA A 47 16.02 43.36 35.92
N PHE A 48 15.73 43.77 34.68
CA PHE A 48 15.00 42.92 33.71
C PHE A 48 15.82 42.52 32.47
N ALA A 49 17.15 42.66 32.51
CA ALA A 49 18.03 42.17 31.45
C ALA A 49 18.62 40.77 31.71
N ALA A 50 18.49 40.22 32.93
CA ALA A 50 19.15 38.96 33.29
C ALA A 50 18.24 37.72 33.30
N VAL A 51 16.91 37.88 33.29
CA VAL A 51 15.97 36.73 33.29
C VAL A 51 15.45 36.40 31.88
N LEU A 52 15.51 37.35 30.94
CA LEU A 52 15.05 37.12 29.56
C LEU A 52 16.13 36.48 28.66
N PHE A 53 17.40 36.47 29.08
CA PHE A 53 18.46 35.78 28.33
C PHE A 53 18.74 34.37 28.87
N GLY A 54 18.35 34.06 30.11
CA GLY A 54 18.48 32.72 30.70
C GLY A 54 17.36 31.74 30.32
N LEU A 55 16.23 32.22 29.79
CA LEU A 55 15.08 31.38 29.43
C LEU A 55 14.88 31.17 27.92
N VAL A 56 15.82 31.63 27.09
CA VAL A 56 15.81 31.41 25.62
C VAL A 56 16.65 30.19 25.23
N LEU A 57 17.39 29.58 26.16
CA LEU A 57 18.30 28.45 25.89
C LEU A 57 17.75 27.04 26.19
N ILE A 58 16.44 26.89 26.46
CA ILE A 58 15.79 25.56 26.61
C ILE A 58 14.64 25.34 25.61
N LEU A 59 14.63 26.13 24.53
CA LEU A 59 13.94 25.74 23.30
C LEU A 59 15.00 25.41 22.25
N GLY A 60 15.90 24.48 22.61
CA GLY A 60 16.64 23.74 21.60
C GLY A 60 15.61 23.17 20.64
N GLY A 61 15.62 23.67 19.40
CA GLY A 61 14.78 23.18 18.33
C GLY A 61 15.01 21.68 18.20
N GLN A 62 14.14 20.89 18.83
CA GLN A 62 13.90 19.54 18.37
C GLN A 62 13.26 19.71 17.00
N SER A 63 14.10 19.70 15.96
CA SER A 63 13.65 19.50 14.59
C SER A 63 12.71 18.30 14.64
N ALA A 64 11.43 18.52 14.31
CA ALA A 64 10.44 17.46 14.35
C ALA A 64 10.99 16.29 13.52
N LYS A 65 11.24 15.16 14.18
CA LYS A 65 11.82 14.00 13.51
C LYS A 65 10.80 13.53 12.48
N ALA A 66 11.18 13.60 11.21
CA ALA A 66 10.50 13.01 10.06
C ALA A 66 9.81 11.69 10.42
N GLU A 67 8.48 11.62 10.34
CA GLU A 67 7.76 10.37 10.60
C GLU A 67 7.90 9.46 9.36
N THR A 68 8.74 8.45 9.48
CA THR A 68 9.04 7.49 8.41
C THR A 68 8.85 6.06 8.88
N LYS A 69 8.59 5.15 7.92
CA LYS A 69 8.47 3.72 8.17
C LYS A 69 9.31 2.92 7.18
N ASP A 70 10.16 2.06 7.72
CA ASP A 70 11.00 1.20 6.89
C ASP A 70 10.21 0.06 6.24
N VAL A 71 10.45 -0.12 4.95
CA VAL A 71 9.94 -1.21 4.14
C VAL A 71 11.10 -1.88 3.45
N SER A 72 11.42 -3.10 3.89
CA SER A 72 12.45 -3.93 3.27
C SER A 72 11.84 -5.07 2.45
N GLY A 73 12.48 -5.39 1.33
CA GLY A 73 12.07 -6.47 0.44
C GLY A 73 13.04 -6.68 -0.71
N THR A 74 12.60 -7.44 -1.70
CA THR A 74 13.31 -7.65 -2.97
C THR A 74 12.57 -6.91 -4.07
N ALA A 75 13.24 -5.97 -4.73
CA ALA A 75 12.77 -5.40 -5.99
C ALA A 75 12.99 -6.43 -7.11
N ARG A 76 11.91 -6.82 -7.78
CA ARG A 76 11.89 -7.84 -8.85
C ARG A 76 11.73 -7.16 -10.20
N TYR A 77 12.85 -6.76 -10.80
CA TYR A 77 12.89 -6.13 -12.11
C TYR A 77 12.60 -7.13 -13.22
N ASP A 78 13.02 -8.39 -13.09
CA ASP A 78 12.63 -9.47 -13.99
C ASP A 78 11.10 -9.57 -14.14
N HIS A 79 10.39 -9.53 -13.02
CA HIS A 79 8.94 -9.56 -12.98
C HIS A 79 8.33 -8.30 -13.59
N ALA A 80 8.90 -7.12 -13.31
CA ALA A 80 8.43 -5.85 -13.86
C ALA A 80 8.49 -5.83 -15.39
N PHE A 81 9.59 -6.31 -15.99
CA PHE A 81 9.76 -6.38 -17.43
C PHE A 81 8.90 -7.46 -18.08
N GLN A 82 8.70 -8.61 -17.41
CA GLN A 82 7.74 -9.62 -17.89
C GLN A 82 6.29 -9.09 -17.88
N VAL A 83 5.91 -8.27 -16.90
CA VAL A 83 4.60 -7.60 -16.92
C VAL A 83 4.47 -6.66 -18.12
N LEU A 84 5.52 -5.91 -18.47
CA LEU A 84 5.51 -5.05 -19.66
C LEU A 84 5.23 -5.86 -20.93
N GLU A 85 5.90 -7.00 -21.09
CA GLU A 85 5.67 -7.90 -22.22
C GLU A 85 4.19 -8.31 -22.30
N LEU A 86 3.62 -8.78 -21.18
CA LEU A 86 2.22 -9.19 -21.10
C LEU A 86 1.24 -8.01 -21.36
N VAL A 87 1.56 -6.81 -20.88
CA VAL A 87 0.80 -5.58 -21.20
C VAL A 87 0.77 -5.38 -22.71
N ASN A 88 1.93 -5.46 -23.37
CA ASN A 88 2.02 -5.24 -24.81
C ASN A 88 1.33 -6.35 -25.62
N GLN A 89 1.31 -7.58 -25.14
CA GLN A 89 0.49 -8.66 -25.71
C GLN A 89 -1.01 -8.32 -25.64
N GLU A 90 -1.51 -7.81 -24.51
CA GLU A 90 -2.92 -7.39 -24.39
C GLU A 90 -3.26 -6.17 -25.26
N ARG A 91 -2.32 -5.21 -25.38
CA ARG A 91 -2.48 -4.03 -26.23
C ARG A 91 -2.51 -4.39 -27.72
N ALA A 92 -1.67 -5.33 -28.15
CA ALA A 92 -1.66 -5.83 -29.53
C ALA A 92 -3.01 -6.44 -29.94
N LYS A 93 -3.70 -7.14 -29.03
CA LYS A 93 -5.04 -7.73 -29.30
C LYS A 93 -6.10 -6.69 -29.66
N VAL A 94 -5.91 -5.42 -29.30
CA VAL A 94 -6.83 -4.32 -29.61
C VAL A 94 -6.22 -3.30 -30.57
N GLY A 95 -5.08 -3.61 -31.19
CA GLY A 95 -4.38 -2.70 -32.10
C GLY A 95 -3.80 -1.45 -31.44
N ALA A 96 -3.57 -1.47 -30.12
CA ALA A 96 -2.91 -0.38 -29.43
C ALA A 96 -1.39 -0.50 -29.53
N GLU A 97 -0.71 0.61 -29.80
CA GLU A 97 0.76 0.69 -29.84
C GLU A 97 1.40 0.14 -28.55
N PRO A 98 2.53 -0.57 -28.63
CA PRO A 98 3.22 -1.06 -27.44
C PRO A 98 3.67 0.10 -26.56
N LEU A 99 3.65 -0.11 -25.24
CA LEU A 99 4.29 0.77 -24.28
C LEU A 99 5.76 0.40 -24.14
N GLU A 100 6.56 1.40 -23.79
CA GLU A 100 7.98 1.24 -23.51
C GLU A 100 8.29 1.52 -22.03
N MET A 101 9.24 0.77 -21.46
CA MET A 101 9.69 0.99 -20.08
C MET A 101 10.42 2.34 -19.98
N ASP A 102 9.91 3.26 -19.16
CA ASP A 102 10.57 4.54 -18.88
C ASP A 102 11.33 4.48 -17.55
N GLU A 103 12.57 4.97 -17.53
CA GLU A 103 13.47 4.94 -16.36
C GLU A 103 12.89 5.64 -15.12
N GLU A 104 12.30 6.83 -15.30
CA GLU A 104 11.72 7.61 -14.20
C GLU A 104 10.43 6.96 -13.70
N LEU A 105 9.57 6.49 -14.61
CA LEU A 105 8.35 5.77 -14.23
C LEU A 105 8.67 4.44 -13.54
N LEU A 106 9.70 3.71 -13.96
CA LEU A 106 10.14 2.47 -13.31
C LEU A 106 10.57 2.74 -11.86
N SER A 107 11.37 3.78 -11.66
CA SER A 107 11.81 4.23 -10.32
C SER A 107 10.62 4.65 -9.46
N ALA A 108 9.69 5.43 -10.03
CA ALA A 108 8.47 5.85 -9.35
C ALA A 108 7.58 4.65 -8.99
N ALA A 109 7.44 3.67 -9.89
CA ALA A 109 6.62 2.50 -9.65
C ALA A 109 7.21 1.59 -8.54
N MET A 110 8.53 1.42 -8.48
CA MET A 110 9.19 0.71 -7.37
C MET A 110 9.01 1.43 -6.03
N LEU A 111 9.16 2.76 -6.01
CA LEU A 111 8.87 3.58 -4.83
C LEU A 111 7.41 3.44 -4.39
N ARG A 112 6.48 3.54 -5.33
CA ARG A 112 5.04 3.37 -5.06
C ARG A 112 4.73 1.96 -4.56
N ALA A 113 5.36 0.92 -5.10
CA ALA A 113 5.20 -0.43 -4.59
C ALA A 113 5.58 -0.51 -3.10
N ALA A 114 6.68 0.12 -2.68
CA ALA A 114 7.08 0.18 -1.26
C ALA A 114 6.06 0.95 -0.41
N GLU A 115 5.57 2.10 -0.90
CA GLU A 115 4.55 2.89 -0.24
C GLU A 115 3.25 2.09 -0.02
N THR A 116 2.85 1.27 -1.00
CA THR A 116 1.66 0.43 -0.89
C THR A 116 1.77 -0.70 0.13
N VAL A 117 2.99 -1.06 0.56
CA VAL A 117 3.21 -1.96 1.72
C VAL A 117 2.72 -1.31 3.02
N VAL A 118 2.93 -0.01 3.15
CA VAL A 118 2.49 0.76 4.32
C VAL A 118 1.00 1.04 4.26
N ASN A 119 0.53 1.53 3.11
CA ASN A 119 -0.87 1.87 2.87
C ASN A 119 -1.26 1.50 1.44
N PHE A 120 -1.99 0.40 1.26
CA PHE A 120 -2.47 -0.04 -0.05
C PHE A 120 -3.59 0.86 -0.56
N ASN A 121 -3.22 2.02 -1.12
CA ASN A 121 -4.11 3.06 -1.62
C ASN A 121 -3.42 3.86 -2.75
N HIS A 122 -4.21 4.44 -3.65
CA HIS A 122 -3.75 5.42 -4.64
C HIS A 122 -3.30 6.75 -4.00
N THR A 123 -3.76 7.03 -2.77
CA THR A 123 -3.22 8.09 -1.92
C THR A 123 -1.94 7.59 -1.27
N ARG A 124 -0.86 8.36 -1.41
CA ARG A 124 0.44 8.05 -0.82
C ARG A 124 0.36 8.09 0.71
N PRO A 125 1.22 7.36 1.44
CA PRO A 125 1.18 7.31 2.92
C PRO A 125 1.32 8.68 3.60
N ASN A 126 2.02 9.62 2.95
CA ASN A 126 2.14 11.02 3.38
C ASN A 126 0.92 11.90 3.09
N GLY A 127 -0.15 11.34 2.51
CA GLY A 127 -1.38 12.05 2.16
C GLY A 127 -1.39 12.66 0.76
N GLU A 128 -0.27 12.64 0.03
CA GLU A 128 -0.22 13.16 -1.34
C GLU A 128 -0.91 12.22 -2.35
N ARG A 129 -1.19 12.74 -3.55
CA ARG A 129 -1.71 11.94 -4.67
C ARG A 129 -0.60 11.06 -5.26
N CYS A 130 -0.90 9.87 -5.76
CA CYS A 130 0.10 9.02 -6.43
C CYS A 130 0.89 9.73 -7.54
N PHE A 131 0.25 10.62 -8.30
CA PHE A 131 0.88 11.40 -9.37
C PHE A 131 2.00 12.33 -8.89
N THR A 132 2.17 12.57 -7.59
CA THR A 132 3.33 13.33 -7.08
C THR A 132 4.60 12.49 -6.99
N ALA A 133 4.52 11.17 -7.23
CA ALA A 133 5.70 10.30 -7.24
C ALA A 133 6.59 10.49 -8.49
N SER A 134 6.00 10.90 -9.62
CA SER A 134 6.73 11.35 -10.80
C SER A 134 5.84 12.26 -11.64
N SER A 135 6.44 13.31 -12.19
CA SER A 135 5.77 14.25 -13.08
C SER A 135 5.28 13.63 -14.40
N LYS A 136 5.86 12.49 -14.79
CA LYS A 136 5.46 11.74 -16.00
C LYS A 136 4.19 10.90 -15.79
N MET A 137 3.75 10.68 -14.55
CA MET A 137 2.60 9.81 -14.27
C MET A 137 1.28 10.44 -14.72
N SER A 138 0.55 9.68 -15.52
CA SER A 138 -0.78 10.01 -16.05
C SER A 138 -1.82 8.91 -15.79
N GLY A 139 -1.40 7.77 -15.24
CA GLY A 139 -2.27 6.68 -14.78
C GLY A 139 -1.55 5.78 -13.76
N GLU A 140 -2.33 5.11 -12.90
CA GLU A 140 -1.79 4.16 -11.92
C GLU A 140 -2.72 2.93 -11.83
N ASN A 141 -2.13 1.74 -11.86
CA ASN A 141 -2.78 0.52 -11.39
C ASN A 141 -1.99 -0.01 -10.20
N ILE A 142 -2.69 -0.45 -9.15
CA ILE A 142 -2.06 -1.11 -8.00
C ILE A 142 -2.63 -2.51 -7.82
N ALA A 143 -1.79 -3.44 -7.40
CA ALA A 143 -2.21 -4.77 -6.98
C ALA A 143 -1.32 -5.25 -5.85
N MET A 144 -1.88 -6.09 -4.98
CA MET A 144 -1.11 -6.80 -3.99
C MET A 144 -1.60 -8.23 -3.92
N GLY A 145 -0.71 -9.14 -3.56
CA GLY A 145 -1.15 -10.44 -3.10
C GLY A 145 -0.14 -11.07 -2.14
N GLY A 146 -0.61 -12.00 -1.32
CA GLY A 146 0.29 -12.81 -0.49
C GLY A 146 1.16 -13.70 -1.39
N ASN A 147 2.17 -14.37 -0.83
CA ASN A 147 3.19 -15.18 -1.55
C ASN A 147 2.66 -16.26 -2.55
N VAL A 148 1.34 -16.44 -2.70
CA VAL A 148 0.67 -17.42 -3.57
C VAL A 148 -0.31 -16.78 -4.58
N LEU A 149 -0.66 -15.49 -4.41
CA LEU A 149 -1.56 -14.74 -5.30
C LEU A 149 -0.87 -13.48 -5.79
N CYS A 150 -0.96 -13.17 -7.08
CA CYS A 150 -0.18 -12.07 -7.67
C CYS A 150 1.30 -12.18 -7.27
N GLY A 151 1.84 -13.40 -7.13
CA GLY A 151 3.26 -13.59 -6.89
C GLY A 151 4.07 -13.45 -8.17
N THR A 152 3.39 -13.67 -9.32
CA THR A 152 4.00 -13.71 -10.65
C THR A 152 3.40 -12.66 -11.59
N PRO A 153 4.15 -12.28 -12.65
CA PRO A 153 3.70 -11.36 -13.69
C PRO A 153 2.38 -11.76 -14.37
N ALA A 154 2.24 -13.04 -14.73
CA ALA A 154 1.01 -13.54 -15.36
C ALA A 154 -0.23 -13.40 -14.47
N GLN A 155 -0.08 -13.70 -13.17
CA GLN A 155 -1.19 -13.62 -12.21
C GLN A 155 -1.66 -12.19 -11.98
N VAL A 156 -0.71 -11.24 -11.84
CA VAL A 156 -1.09 -9.84 -11.62
C VAL A 156 -1.72 -9.22 -12.88
N MET A 157 -1.23 -9.61 -14.06
CA MET A 157 -1.82 -9.19 -15.34
C MET A 157 -3.23 -9.71 -15.52
N GLU A 158 -3.48 -10.99 -15.24
CA GLU A 158 -4.83 -11.54 -15.25
C GLU A 158 -5.76 -10.76 -14.31
N LEU A 159 -5.29 -10.41 -13.10
CA LEU A 159 -6.09 -9.64 -12.14
C LEU A 159 -6.40 -8.23 -12.66
N TRP A 160 -5.43 -7.53 -13.25
CA TRP A 160 -5.66 -6.21 -13.82
C TRP A 160 -6.62 -6.26 -15.01
N MET A 161 -6.48 -7.25 -15.90
CA MET A 161 -7.34 -7.37 -17.08
C MET A 161 -8.80 -7.74 -16.74
N HIS A 162 -9.04 -8.38 -15.60
CA HIS A 162 -10.40 -8.63 -15.09
C HIS A 162 -11.02 -7.44 -14.34
N SER A 163 -10.26 -6.38 -14.05
CA SER A 163 -10.78 -5.14 -13.47
C SER A 163 -11.00 -4.11 -14.56
N SER A 164 -12.23 -3.62 -14.73
CA SER A 164 -12.57 -2.66 -15.78
C SER A 164 -11.70 -1.40 -15.73
N GLY A 165 -11.44 -0.85 -14.54
CA GLY A 165 -10.61 0.34 -14.36
C GLY A 165 -9.14 0.09 -14.71
N HIS A 166 -8.57 -1.04 -14.26
CA HIS A 166 -7.17 -1.36 -14.56
C HIS A 166 -6.96 -1.71 -16.03
N LYS A 167 -7.87 -2.49 -16.61
CA LYS A 167 -7.90 -2.80 -18.05
C LYS A 167 -8.01 -1.53 -18.89
N ALA A 168 -8.85 -0.58 -18.48
CA ALA A 168 -8.98 0.69 -19.19
C ALA A 168 -7.66 1.47 -19.24
N ASN A 169 -6.86 1.46 -18.15
CA ASN A 169 -5.52 2.03 -18.17
C ASN A 169 -4.56 1.27 -19.09
N ILE A 170 -4.50 -0.07 -18.97
CA ILE A 170 -3.60 -0.92 -19.77
C ILE A 170 -3.84 -0.74 -21.28
N LEU A 171 -5.09 -0.66 -21.71
CA LEU A 171 -5.48 -0.57 -23.11
C LEU A 171 -5.60 0.88 -23.63
N ASN A 172 -5.32 1.89 -22.81
CA ASN A 172 -5.45 3.28 -23.23
C ASN A 172 -4.39 3.63 -24.29
N THR A 173 -4.84 4.01 -25.49
CA THR A 173 -3.99 4.37 -26.63
C THR A 173 -3.26 5.70 -26.44
N GLY A 174 -3.69 6.51 -25.46
CA GLY A 174 -3.06 7.77 -25.09
C GLY A 174 -1.79 7.62 -24.25
N PHE A 175 -1.50 6.42 -23.73
CA PHE A 175 -0.23 6.13 -23.04
C PHE A 175 0.83 5.64 -24.04
N LYS A 176 2.08 6.05 -23.79
CA LYS A 176 3.27 5.74 -24.60
C LYS A 176 4.35 5.06 -23.79
N SER A 177 4.43 5.36 -22.50
CA SER A 177 5.39 4.79 -21.58
C SER A 177 4.74 4.16 -20.36
N ILE A 178 5.49 3.28 -19.71
CA ILE A 178 5.08 2.63 -18.47
C ILE A 178 6.30 2.41 -17.57
N GLY A 179 6.08 2.47 -16.27
CA GLY A 179 6.96 1.91 -15.26
C GLY A 179 6.22 0.83 -14.50
N VAL A 180 6.87 -0.30 -14.25
CA VAL A 180 6.28 -1.38 -13.46
C VAL A 180 7.12 -1.62 -12.20
N GLY A 181 6.48 -1.49 -11.04
CA GLY A 181 7.08 -1.77 -9.75
C GLY A 181 6.66 -3.14 -9.25
N CYS A 182 7.61 -3.91 -8.72
CA CYS A 182 7.34 -5.17 -8.02
C CYS A 182 8.26 -5.30 -6.81
N ILE A 183 7.69 -5.21 -5.61
CA ILE A 183 8.41 -5.43 -4.35
C ILE A 183 7.84 -6.65 -3.63
N VAL A 184 8.69 -7.65 -3.43
CA VAL A 184 8.40 -8.84 -2.64
C VAL A 184 8.86 -8.61 -1.21
N THR A 185 7.94 -8.69 -0.25
CA THR A 185 8.22 -8.59 1.18
C THR A 185 7.83 -9.89 1.87
N SER A 186 8.15 -10.01 3.17
CA SER A 186 7.62 -11.12 3.99
C SER A 186 6.09 -11.14 4.10
N SER A 187 5.43 -10.01 3.81
CA SER A 187 3.98 -9.87 3.87
C SER A 187 3.24 -10.18 2.56
N GLY A 188 3.98 -10.30 1.45
CA GLY A 188 3.43 -10.47 0.11
C GLY A 188 4.18 -9.68 -0.96
N THR A 189 3.69 -9.78 -2.19
CA THR A 189 4.17 -9.06 -3.36
C THR A 189 3.26 -7.88 -3.68
N TYR A 190 3.87 -6.72 -3.91
CA TYR A 190 3.20 -5.45 -4.18
C TYR A 190 3.58 -4.96 -5.57
N TRP A 191 2.57 -4.63 -6.36
CA TRP A 191 2.72 -4.27 -7.77
C TRP A 191 2.11 -2.91 -8.05
N VAL A 192 2.80 -2.16 -8.89
CA VAL A 192 2.30 -0.88 -9.40
C VAL A 192 2.62 -0.77 -10.88
N GLN A 193 1.67 -0.32 -11.69
CA GLN A 193 1.93 0.20 -13.04
C GLN A 193 1.73 1.71 -13.02
N CYS A 194 2.75 2.45 -13.43
CA CYS A 194 2.71 3.90 -13.61
C CYS A 194 2.74 4.18 -15.11
N PHE A 195 1.71 4.80 -15.67
CA PHE A 195 1.60 5.06 -17.11
C PHE A 195 1.93 6.51 -17.44
N GLY A 196 2.63 6.75 -18.57
CA GLY A 196 2.98 8.09 -19.05
C GLY A 196 2.54 8.34 -20.49
N ARG A 197 2.43 9.62 -20.85
CA ARG A 197 2.02 10.09 -22.20
C ARG A 197 3.14 10.78 -22.97
N GLY A 198 4.20 11.20 -22.27
CA GLY A 198 5.32 11.95 -22.85
C GLY A 198 6.39 11.05 -23.46
N THR A 199 7.50 11.68 -23.84
CA THR A 199 8.68 11.00 -24.38
C THR A 199 9.23 9.98 -23.39
N THR A 200 9.57 8.79 -23.89
CA THR A 200 10.16 7.71 -23.11
C THR A 200 11.69 7.86 -23.06
N GLN A 201 12.25 7.70 -21.87
CA GLN A 201 13.65 7.36 -21.71
C GLN A 201 13.76 5.86 -21.44
N SER A 202 14.11 5.11 -22.48
CA SER A 202 14.19 3.65 -22.45
C SER A 202 15.23 3.17 -21.46
N VAL A 203 14.92 2.10 -20.74
CA VAL A 203 15.82 1.49 -19.77
C VAL A 203 15.89 -0.02 -19.99
N THR A 204 17.09 -0.58 -19.94
CA THR A 204 17.30 -2.04 -19.96
C THR A 204 16.94 -2.64 -18.61
N GLN A 205 16.61 -3.94 -18.58
CA GLN A 205 16.23 -4.62 -17.34
C GLN A 205 17.39 -4.62 -16.33
N PRO A 206 17.23 -3.97 -15.15
CA PRO A 206 18.22 -4.06 -14.08
C PRO A 206 18.15 -5.43 -13.38
N ASP A 207 19.21 -5.77 -12.63
CA ASP A 207 19.19 -6.96 -11.76
C ASP A 207 18.23 -6.80 -10.57
N ASN A 208 17.64 -7.91 -10.17
CA ASN A 208 16.88 -8.00 -8.93
C ASN A 208 17.78 -7.69 -7.73
N LYS A 209 17.29 -6.89 -6.79
CA LYS A 209 18.08 -6.52 -5.60
C LYS A 209 17.24 -6.36 -4.36
N LYS A 210 17.89 -6.59 -3.22
CA LYS A 210 17.30 -6.26 -1.91
C LYS A 210 17.28 -4.74 -1.76
N VAL A 211 16.19 -4.22 -1.23
CA VAL A 211 15.94 -2.78 -1.09
C VAL A 211 15.32 -2.50 0.27
N THR A 212 15.64 -1.34 0.83
CA THR A 212 14.95 -0.77 1.98
C THR A 212 14.54 0.66 1.66
N TYR A 213 13.24 0.94 1.78
CA TYR A 213 12.69 2.28 1.63
C TYR A 213 12.31 2.85 2.98
N GLN A 214 12.72 4.09 3.25
CA GLN A 214 12.13 4.90 4.32
C GLN A 214 10.89 5.57 3.76
N VAL A 215 9.71 5.01 4.03
CA VAL A 215 8.44 5.53 3.53
C VAL A 215 7.98 6.70 4.39
N ALA A 216 7.79 7.87 3.79
CA ALA A 216 7.31 9.06 4.48
C ALA A 216 5.82 8.94 4.86
N LEU A 217 5.48 9.26 6.10
CA LEU A 217 4.12 9.24 6.64
C LEU A 217 3.49 10.64 6.72
N ASP A 218 4.29 11.67 6.48
CA ASP A 218 3.87 13.08 6.44
C ASP A 218 4.57 13.82 5.29
N THR A 219 4.13 15.05 5.03
CA THR A 219 4.66 15.89 3.95
C THR A 219 5.96 16.63 4.33
N SER A 220 6.44 16.48 5.56
CA SER A 220 7.73 17.06 5.99
C SER A 220 8.92 16.29 5.42
N SER A 221 8.67 15.07 4.92
CA SER A 221 9.68 14.15 4.40
C SER A 221 9.28 13.53 3.07
N LYS A 222 10.26 12.99 2.35
CA LYS A 222 10.03 12.23 1.11
C LYS A 222 10.41 10.77 1.32
N THR A 223 9.68 9.87 0.66
CA THR A 223 10.08 8.48 0.60
C THR A 223 11.41 8.36 -0.14
N THR A 224 12.39 7.70 0.47
CA THR A 224 13.74 7.53 -0.10
C THR A 224 14.16 6.07 -0.07
N LEU A 225 14.96 5.66 -1.06
CA LEU A 225 15.69 4.40 -1.04
C LEU A 225 16.93 4.58 -0.16
N VAL A 226 17.10 3.72 0.84
CA VAL A 226 18.26 3.73 1.73
C VAL A 226 19.21 2.60 1.30
N GLY A 227 20.49 2.94 1.18
CA GLY A 227 21.51 2.19 0.43
C GLY A 227 21.65 0.68 0.66
N ASP A 228 22.11 0.08 -0.44
CA ASP A 228 22.49 -1.29 -0.80
C ASP A 228 23.13 -2.21 0.27
N THR A 229 22.75 -3.49 0.26
CA THR A 229 23.68 -4.58 0.62
C THR A 229 23.75 -5.50 -0.58
N SER A 230 24.69 -5.17 -1.47
CA SER A 230 25.19 -6.04 -2.52
C SER A 230 25.73 -7.32 -1.89
N GLY A 231 24.91 -8.36 -1.89
CA GLY A 231 25.31 -9.75 -1.68
C GLY A 231 24.75 -10.54 -2.85
N GLY A 232 25.60 -10.76 -3.86
CA GLY A 232 25.27 -11.54 -5.04
C GLY A 232 24.72 -12.91 -4.65
N ILE A 233 23.62 -13.31 -5.29
CA ILE A 233 23.17 -14.69 -5.23
C ILE A 233 23.60 -15.30 -6.56
N GLU A 234 24.72 -16.00 -6.48
CA GLU A 234 25.27 -16.82 -7.53
C GLU A 234 24.20 -17.79 -8.05
N SER A 235 24.05 -17.79 -9.37
CA SER A 235 23.18 -18.72 -10.08
C SER A 235 23.87 -20.07 -10.13
N THR A 236 23.19 -21.14 -9.72
CA THR A 236 23.59 -22.50 -10.11
C THR A 236 22.35 -23.34 -10.37
N PRO A 237 22.17 -23.87 -11.60
CA PRO A 237 21.20 -24.93 -11.87
C PRO A 237 21.89 -26.28 -11.65
N THR A 238 21.20 -27.28 -11.08
CA THR A 238 21.34 -28.72 -11.41
C THR A 238 20.24 -29.50 -10.72
N ALA A 239 19.46 -30.23 -11.52
CA ALA A 239 18.55 -31.28 -11.09
C ALA A 239 19.28 -32.63 -11.07
N THR A 240 18.94 -33.53 -10.12
CA THR A 240 18.71 -35.00 -10.29
C THR A 240 18.61 -35.68 -8.89
N PRO A 241 17.79 -36.75 -8.69
CA PRO A 241 17.00 -36.97 -7.46
C PRO A 241 17.34 -38.22 -6.61
N ALA A 242 16.79 -38.29 -5.38
CA ALA A 242 16.24 -39.46 -4.62
C ALA A 242 16.49 -39.37 -3.08
N PRO A 243 15.77 -40.07 -2.17
CA PRO A 243 14.37 -40.56 -2.17
C PRO A 243 13.54 -40.16 -0.91
N SER A 244 12.21 -40.32 -1.05
CA SER A 244 11.10 -40.40 -0.06
C SER A 244 11.25 -39.75 1.33
N THR A 245 10.58 -38.61 1.51
CA THR A 245 10.01 -38.15 2.79
C THR A 245 8.59 -37.66 2.50
N GLU A 246 7.63 -38.03 3.36
CA GLU A 246 6.19 -37.81 3.23
C GLU A 246 5.80 -36.53 2.46
N GLU A 247 5.18 -36.69 1.28
CA GLU A 247 4.73 -35.58 0.43
C GLU A 247 3.63 -34.77 1.13
N VAL A 248 4.03 -33.78 1.93
CA VAL A 248 3.21 -32.57 2.11
C VAL A 248 2.99 -32.01 0.71
N PRO A 249 1.74 -31.82 0.26
CA PRO A 249 1.50 -31.38 -1.10
C PRO A 249 2.18 -30.03 -1.31
N ASP A 250 3.07 -29.97 -2.30
CA ASP A 250 3.59 -28.72 -2.80
C ASP A 250 2.40 -27.85 -3.23
N THR A 251 2.09 -26.85 -2.40
CA THR A 251 1.00 -25.93 -2.64
C THR A 251 1.33 -24.93 -3.75
N GLY A 252 2.54 -24.99 -4.34
CA GLY A 252 3.03 -24.08 -5.38
C GLY A 252 2.10 -23.95 -6.58
N ASN A 253 1.35 -25.01 -6.92
CA ASN A 253 0.41 -25.02 -8.05
C ASN A 253 -1.07 -24.82 -7.66
N PHE A 254 -1.38 -24.71 -6.35
CA PHE A 254 -2.73 -24.46 -5.86
C PHE A 254 -3.06 -22.96 -5.89
N HIS A 255 -3.69 -22.52 -6.96
CA HIS A 255 -4.13 -21.14 -7.16
C HIS A 255 -5.57 -21.01 -6.68
N TRP A 256 -5.86 -19.98 -5.88
CA TRP A 256 -7.21 -19.67 -5.47
C TRP A 256 -7.39 -18.16 -5.35
N SER A 257 -8.57 -17.62 -5.64
CA SER A 257 -8.90 -16.19 -5.61
C SER A 257 -10.15 -15.91 -4.79
N VAL A 258 -10.38 -14.65 -4.39
CA VAL A 258 -11.65 -14.19 -3.79
C VAL A 258 -12.19 -13.00 -4.58
N GLY A 259 -13.34 -13.17 -5.21
CA GLY A 259 -14.15 -12.07 -5.73
C GLY A 259 -15.14 -11.55 -4.69
N ILE A 260 -15.41 -10.24 -4.71
CA ILE A 260 -16.36 -9.58 -3.82
C ILE A 260 -17.42 -8.86 -4.66
N PHE A 261 -18.69 -9.21 -4.49
CA PHE A 261 -19.81 -8.50 -5.13
C PHE A 261 -21.02 -8.48 -4.22
N LYS A 262 -21.57 -7.29 -3.92
CA LYS A 262 -22.76 -7.12 -3.05
C LYS A 262 -22.67 -7.92 -1.73
N HIS A 263 -21.54 -7.82 -1.03
CA HIS A 263 -21.26 -8.55 0.23
C HIS A 263 -21.27 -10.08 0.08
N ILE A 264 -20.92 -10.60 -1.09
CA ILE A 264 -20.74 -12.02 -1.35
C ILE A 264 -19.28 -12.26 -1.67
N PHE A 265 -18.64 -13.15 -0.92
CA PHE A 265 -17.30 -13.62 -1.24
C PHE A 265 -17.40 -14.88 -2.10
N THR A 266 -16.80 -14.85 -3.27
CA THR A 266 -16.68 -16.02 -4.14
C THR A 266 -15.24 -16.46 -4.16
N VAL A 267 -14.97 -17.59 -3.52
CA VAL A 267 -13.64 -18.19 -3.47
C VAL A 267 -13.53 -19.17 -4.64
N THR A 268 -12.60 -18.97 -5.56
CA THR A 268 -12.39 -19.83 -6.74
C THR A 268 -11.00 -20.47 -6.65
N TRP A 269 -10.79 -21.67 -7.19
CA TRP A 269 -9.46 -22.30 -7.24
C TRP A 269 -9.26 -23.16 -8.47
N ASN A 270 -8.01 -23.33 -8.88
CA ASN A 270 -7.62 -24.34 -9.85
C ASN A 270 -7.38 -25.69 -9.15
N LYS A 271 -7.40 -26.77 -9.93
CA LYS A 271 -7.16 -28.12 -9.43
C LYS A 271 -5.99 -28.75 -10.19
N PRO A 272 -4.73 -28.51 -9.78
CA PRO A 272 -3.60 -29.24 -10.36
C PRO A 272 -3.67 -30.73 -9.96
N GLY A 273 -3.09 -31.60 -10.78
CA GLY A 273 -3.32 -33.06 -10.72
C GLY A 273 -3.05 -33.73 -9.37
N SER A 274 -2.09 -33.22 -8.59
CA SER A 274 -1.73 -33.75 -7.26
C SER A 274 -2.68 -33.31 -6.13
N ILE A 275 -3.58 -32.34 -6.36
CA ILE A 275 -4.44 -31.76 -5.32
C ILE A 275 -5.86 -32.30 -5.42
N LYS A 276 -6.35 -32.87 -4.33
CA LYS A 276 -7.70 -33.48 -4.28
C LYS A 276 -8.77 -32.47 -3.87
N GLY A 277 -8.41 -31.41 -3.17
CA GLY A 277 -9.33 -30.31 -2.86
C GLY A 277 -8.71 -29.27 -1.94
N CYS A 278 -9.56 -28.44 -1.32
CA CYS A 278 -9.11 -27.41 -0.41
C CYS A 278 -10.01 -27.29 0.82
N GLN A 279 -9.51 -26.56 1.82
CA GLN A 279 -10.28 -26.10 2.96
C GLN A 279 -10.18 -24.58 3.05
N ILE A 280 -11.33 -23.94 3.23
CA ILE A 280 -11.47 -22.49 3.28
C ILE A 280 -11.91 -22.11 4.69
N GLN A 281 -11.35 -21.04 5.24
CA GLN A 281 -11.80 -20.47 6.50
C GLN A 281 -11.98 -18.97 6.38
N ILE A 282 -13.04 -18.46 7.00
CA ILE A 282 -13.32 -17.04 7.11
C ILE A 282 -13.45 -16.64 8.58
N SER A 283 -12.99 -15.46 8.95
CA SER A 283 -13.03 -14.94 10.32
C SER A 283 -13.14 -13.42 10.30
N ASN A 284 -13.86 -12.82 11.24
CA ASN A 284 -13.81 -11.36 11.48
C ASN A 284 -12.61 -10.93 12.35
N LYS A 285 -11.79 -11.88 12.80
CA LYS A 285 -10.57 -11.64 13.60
C LYS A 285 -9.34 -12.14 12.87
N LYS A 286 -8.26 -11.34 12.94
CA LYS A 286 -6.96 -11.63 12.32
C LYS A 286 -6.39 -12.99 12.80
N ASN A 287 -6.61 -13.39 14.03
CA ASN A 287 -6.07 -14.65 14.57
C ASN A 287 -6.91 -15.91 14.27
N PHE A 288 -8.02 -15.79 13.51
CA PHE A 288 -8.91 -16.91 13.21
C PHE A 288 -9.49 -17.64 14.45
N LYS A 289 -9.51 -17.00 15.63
CA LYS A 289 -10.18 -17.56 16.83
C LYS A 289 -11.68 -17.78 16.60
N GLN A 290 -12.32 -16.91 15.80
CA GLN A 290 -13.73 -17.01 15.46
C GLN A 290 -13.97 -17.55 14.04
N LYS A 291 -13.13 -18.45 13.54
CA LYS A 291 -13.26 -18.99 12.18
C LYS A 291 -14.59 -19.73 11.92
N GLN A 292 -15.10 -19.62 10.70
CA GLN A 292 -16.02 -20.57 10.09
C GLN A 292 -15.26 -21.32 8.99
N THR A 293 -15.45 -22.63 8.91
CA THR A 293 -14.75 -23.50 7.95
C THR A 293 -15.71 -23.97 6.86
N PHE A 294 -15.25 -23.98 5.62
CA PHE A 294 -15.90 -24.58 4.47
C PHE A 294 -14.98 -25.67 3.91
N SER A 295 -15.58 -26.83 3.61
CA SER A 295 -14.91 -27.97 2.99
C SER A 295 -15.63 -28.30 1.68
N PRO A 296 -15.33 -27.58 0.58
CA PRO A 296 -15.95 -27.83 -0.72
C PRO A 296 -15.78 -29.29 -1.15
N LYS A 297 -16.70 -29.77 -2.00
CA LYS A 297 -16.58 -31.10 -2.61
C LYS A 297 -15.35 -31.14 -3.52
N GLN A 298 -14.75 -32.31 -3.68
CA GLN A 298 -13.54 -32.48 -4.50
C GLN A 298 -13.72 -32.06 -5.98
N SER A 299 -14.94 -32.14 -6.51
CA SER A 299 -15.27 -31.73 -7.88
C SER A 299 -15.45 -30.23 -8.05
N GLN A 300 -15.58 -29.47 -6.96
CA GLN A 300 -15.78 -28.04 -7.02
C GLN A 300 -14.46 -27.31 -7.25
N THR A 301 -14.55 -26.21 -7.98
CA THR A 301 -13.49 -25.21 -8.18
C THR A 301 -13.92 -23.83 -7.68
N LYS A 302 -15.08 -23.75 -7.01
CA LYS A 302 -15.62 -22.50 -6.46
C LYS A 302 -16.45 -22.74 -5.20
N GLN A 303 -16.42 -21.78 -4.30
CA GLN A 303 -17.20 -21.72 -3.06
C GLN A 303 -17.74 -20.30 -2.88
N VAL A 304 -19.07 -20.18 -2.91
CA VAL A 304 -19.75 -18.90 -2.64
C VAL A 304 -20.04 -18.81 -1.14
N ILE A 305 -19.67 -17.70 -0.53
CA ILE A 305 -19.83 -17.40 0.91
C ILE A 305 -20.70 -16.14 1.01
N ARG A 306 -21.95 -16.34 1.42
CA ARG A 306 -22.95 -15.26 1.62
C ARG A 306 -23.14 -14.87 3.08
N LYS A 307 -22.71 -15.76 3.98
CA LYS A 307 -22.94 -15.66 5.42
C LYS A 307 -21.68 -16.06 6.18
N TYR A 308 -21.46 -15.36 7.29
CA TYR A 308 -20.48 -15.72 8.31
C TYR A 308 -21.20 -15.95 9.63
N LYS A 309 -21.03 -17.14 10.21
CA LYS A 309 -21.71 -17.62 11.41
C LYS A 309 -23.23 -17.35 11.38
N GLY A 310 -23.87 -17.74 10.28
CA GLY A 310 -25.31 -17.59 10.06
C GLY A 310 -25.78 -16.17 9.71
N LYS A 311 -24.95 -15.14 9.90
CA LYS A 311 -25.28 -13.74 9.61
C LYS A 311 -24.80 -13.35 8.21
N LYS A 312 -25.56 -12.51 7.50
CA LYS A 312 -25.12 -11.92 6.23
C LYS A 312 -23.81 -11.14 6.46
N LEU A 313 -22.93 -11.17 5.46
CA LEU A 313 -21.73 -10.35 5.45
C LEU A 313 -22.12 -8.87 5.41
N LYS A 314 -21.36 -8.01 6.09
CA LYS A 314 -21.68 -6.59 6.27
C LYS A 314 -20.69 -5.71 5.52
N ALA A 315 -21.22 -4.74 4.78
CA ALA A 315 -20.44 -3.68 4.13
C ALA A 315 -19.44 -3.02 5.11
N GLY A 316 -18.22 -2.75 4.65
CA GLY A 316 -17.22 -2.02 5.41
C GLY A 316 -16.70 -2.76 6.65
N LYS A 317 -16.91 -4.08 6.73
CA LYS A 317 -16.34 -4.92 7.79
C LYS A 317 -15.20 -5.78 7.25
N ASP A 318 -14.15 -5.89 8.07
CA ASP A 318 -13.02 -6.75 7.79
C ASP A 318 -13.39 -8.23 7.97
N TYR A 319 -13.10 -9.00 6.93
CA TYR A 319 -13.11 -10.45 6.95
C TYR A 319 -11.75 -10.97 6.49
N PHE A 320 -11.19 -11.88 7.27
CA PHE A 320 -9.97 -12.58 6.95
C PHE A 320 -10.33 -13.94 6.39
N ILE A 321 -9.84 -14.24 5.18
CA ILE A 321 -10.04 -15.52 4.51
C ILE A 321 -8.70 -16.24 4.45
N ARG A 322 -8.68 -17.53 4.74
CA ARG A 322 -7.50 -18.38 4.54
C ARG A 322 -7.89 -19.66 3.84
N VAL A 323 -7.01 -20.16 2.97
CA VAL A 323 -7.24 -21.39 2.22
C VAL A 323 -6.00 -22.28 2.31
N ARG A 324 -6.22 -23.58 2.39
CA ARG A 324 -5.15 -24.58 2.24
C ARG A 324 -5.60 -25.71 1.34
N ALA A 325 -4.70 -26.18 0.49
CA ALA A 325 -4.93 -27.38 -0.30
C ALA A 325 -4.82 -28.65 0.55
N TYR A 326 -5.38 -29.74 0.04
CA TYR A 326 -5.07 -31.08 0.54
C TYR A 326 -4.93 -32.09 -0.60
N THR A 327 -4.10 -33.08 -0.37
CA THR A 327 -4.08 -34.33 -1.12
C THR A 327 -4.64 -35.48 -0.27
N VAL A 328 -4.78 -36.66 -0.85
CA VAL A 328 -5.16 -37.88 -0.14
C VAL A 328 -3.98 -38.85 -0.23
N SER A 329 -3.39 -39.16 0.92
CA SER A 329 -2.36 -40.19 1.07
C SER A 329 -2.86 -41.22 2.08
N ASN A 330 -2.76 -42.52 1.75
CA ASN A 330 -3.24 -43.62 2.59
C ASN A 330 -4.70 -43.46 3.06
N GLY A 331 -5.58 -42.96 2.17
CA GLY A 331 -7.00 -42.73 2.48
C GLY A 331 -7.29 -41.54 3.41
N LYS A 332 -6.26 -40.80 3.88
CA LYS A 332 -6.39 -39.63 4.76
C LYS A 332 -6.05 -38.34 4.03
N LYS A 333 -6.73 -37.25 4.41
CA LYS A 333 -6.43 -35.91 3.88
C LYS A 333 -5.16 -35.36 4.50
N VAL A 334 -4.16 -35.08 3.68
CA VAL A 334 -2.91 -34.40 4.07
C VAL A 334 -2.99 -32.96 3.60
N TYR A 335 -2.93 -32.02 4.54
CA TYR A 335 -3.14 -30.59 4.28
C TYR A 335 -1.81 -29.85 4.17
N GLY A 336 -1.74 -28.91 3.22
CA GLY A 336 -0.66 -27.95 3.13
C GLY A 336 -0.82 -26.76 4.09
N GLN A 337 0.07 -25.77 3.94
CA GLN A 337 0.09 -24.55 4.74
C GLN A 337 -1.14 -23.65 4.48
N TRP A 338 -1.47 -22.82 5.46
CA TRP A 338 -2.54 -21.83 5.33
C TRP A 338 -2.06 -20.58 4.58
N THR A 339 -2.65 -20.30 3.42
CA THR A 339 -2.59 -18.98 2.78
C THR A 339 -3.55 -18.01 3.47
N ARG A 340 -3.32 -16.70 3.43
CA ARG A 340 -4.13 -15.75 4.18
C ARG A 340 -4.35 -14.44 3.41
N LEU A 341 -5.59 -13.98 3.40
CA LEU A 341 -6.04 -12.73 2.78
C LEU A 341 -6.90 -11.93 3.76
N ARG A 342 -6.81 -10.59 3.70
CA ARG A 342 -7.77 -9.67 4.35
C ARG A 342 -8.65 -9.08 3.26
N CYS A 343 -9.97 -9.16 3.44
CA CYS A 343 -10.98 -8.66 2.52
C CYS A 343 -11.93 -7.73 3.29
N LEU A 344 -12.32 -6.62 2.66
CA LEU A 344 -13.37 -5.74 3.17
C LEU A 344 -14.66 -6.06 2.39
N ALA A 345 -15.74 -6.40 3.11
CA ALA A 345 -17.03 -6.76 2.51
C ALA A 345 -17.83 -5.57 1.98
#